data_AF-A0A2G8L599-F1
#
_entry.id   AF-A0A2G8L599-F1
#
_cell.length_a   1.000
_cell.length_b   1.000
_cell.length_c   1.000
_cell.angle_alpha   90.00
_cell.angle_beta   90.00
_cell.angle_gamma   90.00
#
_symmetry.space_group_name_H-M   'P 1'
#
loop_
_entity.id
_entity.type
_entity.pdbx_description
1 polymer ?
#
loop_
_entity_poly.entity_id
_entity_poly.type
_entity_poly.pdbx_seq_one_letter_code
_entity_poly.pdbx_strand_id
1 'polypeptide(L)'
;MTSQLELEKLVSIGEKLGLKGVELKQFLDDERDKLKQERDEERDRRAKQRAIDAHEQEEDRQRQEKIEREKAKQLEIQLKIEEAKQAQAEAQAQIGNGGYHGNGSAARSRPPKLPPFNQEKDDIDAYINRFERYATLQGWDRDTVWATSLSALIQGCGLFEYSSLSLEDSKDYDKVKQALLRAYHLTADGFRKKFRDIRPAHEDTGTKYVTKLKNYLHRWMELEEVTTYEQLQDIILREQFLNSCSKDLETFLKERKPKNITTMGDLPINM
;
A
#
# COMPACT_ATOMS: atom_id res chain seq x y z
N MET A 1 5.75 -56.57 -23.71
CA MET A 1 4.96 -57.63 -23.03
C MET A 1 3.49 -57.27 -22.85
N THR A 2 3.11 -56.00 -22.67
CA THR A 2 1.71 -55.57 -22.43
C THR A 2 0.76 -55.78 -23.61
N SER A 3 1.20 -55.57 -24.85
CA SER A 3 0.35 -55.63 -26.05
C SER A 3 -0.20 -57.04 -26.37
N GLN A 4 0.53 -58.11 -26.06
CA GLN A 4 0.11 -59.48 -26.37
C GLN A 4 -0.95 -59.99 -25.38
N LEU A 5 -0.80 -59.63 -24.10
CA LEU A 5 -1.76 -59.95 -23.04
C LEU A 5 -3.08 -59.18 -23.19
N GLU A 6 -3.03 -57.96 -23.73
CA GLU A 6 -4.21 -57.15 -24.06
C GLU A 6 -5.01 -57.76 -25.22
N LEU A 7 -4.32 -58.24 -26.26
CA LEU A 7 -4.96 -58.87 -27.42
C LEU A 7 -5.67 -60.17 -27.03
N GLU A 8 -5.04 -61.03 -26.22
CA GLU A 8 -5.65 -62.28 -25.72
C GLU A 8 -6.90 -62.01 -24.87
N LYS A 9 -6.90 -60.95 -24.07
CA LYS A 9 -8.08 -60.54 -23.29
C LYS A 9 -9.21 -60.06 -24.19
N LEU A 10 -8.91 -59.23 -25.19
CA LEU A 10 -9.93 -58.71 -26.12
C LEU A 10 -10.54 -59.85 -26.95
N VAL A 11 -9.73 -60.81 -27.40
CA VAL A 11 -10.22 -62.02 -28.09
C VAL A 11 -11.14 -62.84 -27.18
N SER A 12 -10.73 -63.08 -25.93
CA SER A 12 -11.56 -63.81 -24.96
C SER A 12 -12.90 -63.10 -24.64
N ILE A 13 -12.91 -61.76 -24.60
CA ILE A 13 -14.12 -60.97 -24.40
C ILE A 13 -15.04 -61.09 -25.62
N GLY A 14 -14.51 -60.94 -26.83
CA GLY A 14 -15.30 -61.04 -28.06
C GLY A 14 -15.91 -62.43 -28.28
N GLU A 15 -15.16 -63.50 -27.96
CA GLU A 15 -15.68 -64.87 -28.02
C GLU A 15 -16.78 -65.14 -26.99
N LYS A 16 -16.66 -64.60 -25.76
CA LYS A 16 -17.71 -64.69 -24.72
C LYS A 16 -18.98 -63.92 -25.08
N LEU A 17 -18.86 -62.88 -25.90
CA LEU A 17 -20.00 -62.14 -26.46
C LEU A 17 -20.64 -62.87 -27.65
N GLY A 18 -20.13 -64.04 -28.04
CA GLY A 18 -20.67 -64.87 -29.12
C GLY A 18 -20.25 -64.44 -30.53
N LEU A 19 -19.36 -63.46 -30.65
CA LEU A 19 -18.88 -62.94 -31.93
C LEU A 19 -17.93 -63.94 -32.61
N LYS A 20 -18.05 -64.13 -33.92
CA LYS A 20 -17.22 -65.07 -34.69
C LYS A 20 -16.79 -64.48 -36.03
N GLY A 21 -15.65 -64.94 -36.54
CA GLY A 21 -15.18 -64.62 -37.89
C GLY A 21 -15.01 -63.11 -38.11
N VAL A 22 -15.80 -62.55 -39.03
CA VAL A 22 -15.71 -61.13 -39.43
C VAL A 22 -16.13 -60.18 -38.31
N GLU A 23 -17.18 -60.53 -37.56
CA GLU A 23 -17.70 -59.70 -36.47
C GLU A 23 -16.72 -59.59 -35.30
N LEU A 24 -16.04 -60.71 -34.98
CA LEU A 24 -14.99 -60.72 -33.96
C LEU A 24 -13.80 -59.86 -34.38
N LYS A 25 -13.40 -59.92 -35.66
CA LYS A 25 -12.30 -59.10 -36.18
C LYS A 25 -12.62 -57.61 -36.10
N GLN A 26 -13.85 -57.22 -36.46
CA GLN A 26 -14.29 -55.84 -36.43
C GLN A 26 -14.35 -55.28 -35.00
N PHE A 27 -14.84 -56.07 -34.04
CA PHE A 27 -14.80 -55.73 -32.62
C PHE A 27 -13.37 -55.49 -32.10
N LEU A 28 -12.42 -56.35 -32.49
CA LEU A 28 -11.02 -56.22 -32.08
C LEU A 28 -10.36 -54.98 -32.66
N ASP A 29 -10.63 -54.65 -33.92
CA ASP A 29 -10.10 -53.46 -34.57
C ASP A 29 -10.67 -52.18 -33.94
N ASP A 30 -11.98 -52.12 -33.70
CA ASP A 30 -12.66 -50.99 -33.05
C ASP A 30 -12.13 -50.75 -31.62
N GLU A 31 -11.97 -51.80 -30.82
CA GLU A 31 -11.43 -51.67 -29.46
C GLU A 31 -9.94 -51.30 -29.45
N ARG A 32 -9.17 -51.76 -30.44
CA ARG A 32 -7.77 -51.37 -30.55
C ARG A 32 -7.62 -49.90 -30.91
N ASP A 33 -8.51 -49.38 -31.76
CA ASP A 33 -8.54 -47.97 -32.14
C ASP A 33 -9.00 -47.09 -30.98
N LYS A 34 -10.01 -47.50 -30.20
CA LYS A 34 -10.39 -46.81 -28.95
C LYS A 34 -9.25 -46.77 -27.94
N LEU A 35 -8.59 -47.90 -27.67
CA LEU A 35 -7.43 -47.94 -26.77
C LEU A 35 -6.27 -47.10 -27.26
N LYS A 36 -6.08 -46.97 -28.58
CA LYS A 36 -5.08 -46.08 -29.16
C LYS A 36 -5.45 -44.63 -28.91
N GLN A 37 -6.70 -44.25 -29.18
CA GLN A 37 -7.21 -42.90 -28.94
C GLN A 37 -7.11 -42.50 -27.47
N GLU A 38 -7.51 -43.37 -26.53
CA GLU A 38 -7.40 -43.10 -25.10
C GLU A 38 -5.96 -42.88 -24.64
N ARG A 39 -5.01 -43.66 -25.16
CA ARG A 39 -3.57 -43.49 -24.87
C ARG A 39 -3.02 -42.18 -25.43
N ASP A 40 -3.46 -41.79 -26.62
CA ASP A 40 -3.04 -40.54 -27.25
C ASP A 40 -3.63 -39.33 -26.49
N GLU A 41 -4.91 -39.39 -26.10
CA GLU A 41 -5.56 -38.38 -25.25
C GLU A 41 -4.93 -38.28 -23.84
N GLU A 42 -4.53 -39.41 -23.25
CA GLU A 42 -3.82 -39.42 -21.97
C GLU A 42 -2.42 -38.79 -22.11
N ARG A 43 -1.70 -39.07 -23.20
CA ARG A 43 -0.41 -38.44 -23.50
C ARG A 43 -0.55 -36.93 -23.67
N ASP A 44 -1.57 -36.47 -24.39
CA ASP A 44 -1.85 -35.04 -24.56
C ASP A 44 -2.21 -34.36 -23.24
N ARG A 45 -3.03 -35.00 -22.40
CA ARG A 45 -3.34 -34.49 -21.05
C ARG A 45 -2.08 -34.39 -20.20
N ARG A 46 -1.21 -35.42 -20.20
CA ARG A 46 0.06 -35.40 -19.47
C ARG A 46 1.01 -34.32 -20.02
N ALA A 47 1.05 -34.11 -21.33
CA ALA A 47 1.86 -33.07 -21.94
C ALA A 47 1.37 -31.66 -21.56
N LYS A 48 0.06 -31.43 -21.61
CA LYS A 48 -0.55 -30.16 -21.16
C LYS A 48 -0.29 -29.89 -19.69
N GLN A 49 -0.44 -30.89 -18.82
CA GLN A 49 -0.16 -30.73 -17.40
C GLN A 49 1.31 -30.36 -17.16
N ARG A 50 2.26 -31.05 -17.81
CA ARG A 50 3.69 -30.71 -17.69
C ARG A 50 4.01 -29.30 -18.19
N ALA A 51 3.32 -28.82 -19.23
CA ALA A 51 3.51 -27.46 -19.73
C ALA A 51 3.02 -26.42 -18.72
N ILE A 52 1.89 -26.68 -18.04
CA ILE A 52 1.36 -25.84 -16.97
C ILE A 52 2.34 -25.83 -15.78
N ASP A 53 2.75 -27.01 -15.30
CA ASP A 53 3.67 -27.13 -14.17
C ASP A 53 5.02 -26.44 -14.47
N ALA A 54 5.53 -26.56 -15.70
CA ALA A 54 6.76 -25.90 -16.12
C ALA A 54 6.60 -24.36 -16.18
N HIS A 55 5.45 -23.86 -16.62
CA HIS A 55 5.16 -22.43 -16.62
C HIS A 55 5.06 -21.87 -15.20
N GLU A 56 4.38 -22.58 -14.30
CA GLU A 56 4.25 -22.18 -12.89
C GLU A 56 5.62 -22.15 -12.18
N GLN A 57 6.46 -23.18 -12.41
CA GLN A 57 7.83 -23.19 -11.88
C GLN A 57 8.70 -22.04 -12.43
N GLU A 58 8.54 -21.68 -13.70
CA GLU A 58 9.25 -20.56 -14.30
C GLU A 58 8.79 -19.22 -13.69
N GLU A 59 7.48 -19.01 -13.51
CA GLU A 59 6.95 -17.82 -12.86
C GLU A 59 7.43 -17.70 -11.40
N ASP A 60 7.42 -18.80 -10.66
CA ASP A 60 7.92 -18.82 -9.27
C ASP A 60 9.43 -18.54 -9.21
N ARG A 61 10.21 -19.08 -10.16
CA ARG A 61 11.64 -18.76 -10.26
C ARG A 61 11.85 -17.26 -10.52
N GLN A 62 11.10 -16.67 -11.45
CA GLN A 62 11.20 -15.24 -11.76
C GLN A 62 10.76 -14.35 -10.58
N ARG A 63 9.72 -14.75 -9.83
CA ARG A 63 9.30 -14.05 -8.62
C ARG A 63 10.40 -14.09 -7.56
N GLN A 64 11.01 -15.27 -7.35
CA GLN A 64 12.07 -15.44 -6.37
C GLN A 64 13.32 -14.64 -6.75
N GLU A 65 13.75 -14.68 -8.01
CA GLU A 65 14.86 -13.87 -8.52
C GLU A 65 14.60 -12.37 -8.35
N LYS A 66 13.35 -11.91 -8.57
CA LYS A 66 12.99 -10.51 -8.36
C LYS A 66 13.09 -10.10 -6.89
N ILE A 67 12.58 -10.94 -5.98
CA ILE A 67 12.68 -10.73 -4.53
C ILE A 67 14.14 -10.67 -4.09
N GLU A 68 14.98 -11.60 -4.57
CA GLU A 68 16.41 -11.63 -4.24
C GLU A 68 17.14 -10.41 -4.78
N ARG A 69 16.81 -9.97 -6.00
CA ARG A 69 17.38 -8.75 -6.59
C ARG A 69 16.97 -7.49 -5.81
N GLU A 70 15.74 -7.41 -5.35
CA GLU A 70 15.28 -6.30 -4.50
C GLU A 70 15.97 -6.31 -3.13
N LYS A 71 16.11 -7.50 -2.50
CA LYS A 71 16.88 -7.65 -1.25
C LYS A 71 18.35 -7.28 -1.43
N ALA A 72 18.98 -7.68 -2.53
CA ALA A 72 20.37 -7.34 -2.83
C ALA A 72 20.56 -5.82 -2.99
N LYS A 73 19.65 -5.14 -3.71
CA LYS A 73 19.65 -3.68 -3.83
C LYS A 73 19.47 -3.00 -2.47
N GLN A 74 18.56 -3.50 -1.63
CA GLN A 74 18.36 -2.96 -0.28
C GLN A 74 19.62 -3.12 0.58
N LEU A 75 20.30 -4.28 0.51
CA LEU A 75 21.54 -4.52 1.23
C LEU A 75 22.67 -3.61 0.73
N GLU A 76 22.78 -3.40 -0.58
CA GLU A 76 23.76 -2.46 -1.16
C GLU A 76 23.52 -1.02 -0.68
N ILE A 77 22.26 -0.57 -0.63
CA ILE A 77 21.91 0.75 -0.09
C ILE A 77 22.27 0.84 1.39
N GLN A 78 21.99 -0.20 2.19
CA GLN A 78 22.37 -0.22 3.60
C GLN A 78 23.88 -0.15 3.81
N LEU A 79 24.66 -0.90 3.03
CA LEU A 79 26.12 -0.84 3.09
C LEU A 79 26.65 0.56 2.77
N LYS A 80 26.15 1.19 1.70
CA LYS A 80 26.54 2.58 1.36
C LYS A 80 26.16 3.59 2.44
N ILE A 81 25.02 3.40 3.10
CA ILE A 81 24.61 4.24 4.24
C ILE A 81 25.61 4.06 5.40
N GLU A 82 26.01 2.82 5.70
CA GLU A 82 26.93 2.55 6.80
C GLU A 82 28.35 3.04 6.51
N GLU A 83 28.83 2.88 5.28
CA GLU A 83 30.10 3.47 4.81
C GLU A 83 30.07 5.00 4.91
N ALA A 84 28.97 5.64 4.50
CA ALA A 84 28.83 7.09 4.61
C ALA A 84 28.83 7.57 6.08
N LYS A 85 28.23 6.79 7.00
CA LYS A 85 28.28 7.09 8.44
C LYS A 85 29.69 6.93 9.00
N GLN A 86 30.42 5.87 8.60
CA GLN A 86 31.82 5.67 9.03
C GLN A 86 32.72 6.79 8.52
N ALA A 87 32.62 7.17 7.25
CA ALA A 87 33.37 8.28 6.68
C ALA A 87 33.06 9.62 7.39
N GLN A 88 31.80 9.87 7.77
CA GLN A 88 31.43 11.04 8.57
C GLN A 88 32.01 10.98 10.00
N ALA A 89 32.05 9.81 10.64
CA ALA A 89 32.63 9.63 11.96
C ALA A 89 34.16 9.85 11.96
N GLU A 90 34.86 9.35 10.94
CA GLU A 90 36.31 9.56 10.77
C GLU A 90 36.66 11.01 10.46
N ALA A 91 35.87 11.68 9.61
CA ALA A 91 36.03 13.12 9.35
C ALA A 91 35.79 13.97 10.61
N GLN A 92 34.84 13.59 11.46
CA GLN A 92 34.62 14.26 12.75
C GLN A 92 35.75 13.99 13.77
N ALA A 93 36.40 12.82 13.71
CA ALA A 93 37.54 12.50 14.56
C ALA A 93 38.81 13.29 14.19
N GLN A 94 39.03 13.59 12.90
CA GLN A 94 40.18 14.40 12.45
C GLN A 94 40.07 15.90 12.80
N ILE A 95 38.85 16.43 13.00
CA ILE A 95 38.61 17.83 13.39
C ILE A 95 38.77 18.03 14.93
N GLY A 96 38.90 16.95 15.70
CA GLY A 96 38.90 16.96 17.17
C GLY A 96 40.18 17.44 17.87
N ASN A 97 41.19 17.96 17.15
CA ASN A 97 42.45 18.39 17.77
C ASN A 97 42.77 19.87 17.48
N GLY A 98 41.98 20.76 18.08
CA GLY A 98 42.19 22.21 18.08
C GLY A 98 41.39 22.85 19.19
N GLY A 99 42.05 23.20 20.29
CA GLY A 99 41.42 23.69 21.51
C GLY A 99 41.03 25.18 21.51
N TYR A 100 40.19 25.49 22.50
CA TYR A 100 39.86 26.78 23.14
C TYR A 100 38.64 27.60 22.66
N HIS A 101 37.59 27.45 23.48
CA HIS A 101 36.71 28.47 24.07
C HIS A 101 35.98 29.48 23.17
N GLY A 102 34.71 29.17 22.91
CA GLY A 102 33.67 30.14 22.56
C GLY A 102 32.29 29.52 22.83
N ASN A 103 31.64 29.98 23.88
CA ASN A 103 30.37 29.47 24.39
C ASN A 103 29.23 29.72 23.38
N GLY A 104 28.66 28.65 22.82
CA GLY A 104 27.53 28.69 21.89
C GLY A 104 27.18 27.28 21.44
N SER A 105 26.36 26.59 22.22
CA SER A 105 25.96 25.20 22.02
C SER A 105 25.25 24.98 20.69
N ALA A 106 26.01 24.68 19.63
CA ALA A 106 25.48 24.05 18.44
C ALA A 106 25.07 22.61 18.79
N ALA A 107 23.77 22.40 18.98
CA ALA A 107 23.19 21.08 19.16
C ALA A 107 23.39 20.25 17.88
N ARG A 108 24.52 19.53 17.81
CA ARG A 108 24.70 18.47 16.81
C ARG A 108 23.68 17.37 17.11
N SER A 109 22.59 17.37 16.34
CA SER A 109 21.84 16.22 15.83
C SER A 109 21.86 14.95 16.69
N ARG A 110 21.45 15.05 17.96
CA ARG A 110 21.04 13.84 18.70
C ARG A 110 19.69 13.42 18.12
N PRO A 111 19.48 12.14 17.77
CA PRO A 111 18.21 11.69 17.24
C PRO A 111 17.09 12.06 18.22
N PRO A 112 15.91 12.48 17.73
CA PRO A 112 14.82 12.87 18.60
C PRO A 112 14.49 11.73 19.57
N LYS A 113 14.41 12.00 20.87
CA LYS A 113 13.92 11.02 21.86
C LYS A 113 12.39 10.86 21.82
N LEU A 114 11.79 11.12 20.66
CA LEU A 114 10.38 10.92 20.42
C LEU A 114 10.18 9.54 19.78
N PRO A 115 9.17 8.76 20.20
CA PRO A 115 8.83 7.53 19.50
C PRO A 115 8.42 7.86 18.06
N PRO A 116 8.75 7.02 17.06
CA PRO A 116 8.26 7.20 15.69
C PRO A 116 6.74 7.31 15.64
N PHE A 117 6.23 8.08 14.68
CA PHE A 117 4.81 8.24 14.44
C PHE A 117 4.15 6.90 14.06
N ASN A 118 3.08 6.55 14.76
CA ASN A 118 2.28 5.38 14.47
C ASN A 118 0.90 5.78 13.93
N GLN A 119 0.65 5.52 12.64
CA GLN A 119 -0.60 5.89 11.97
C GLN A 119 -1.87 5.26 12.58
N GLU A 120 -1.77 4.12 13.27
CA GLU A 120 -2.92 3.45 13.90
C GLU A 120 -3.29 4.03 15.27
N LYS A 121 -2.32 4.66 15.94
CA LYS A 121 -2.44 5.10 17.34
C LYS A 121 -2.34 6.62 17.53
N ASP A 122 -1.64 7.28 16.63
CA ASP A 122 -1.30 8.70 16.74
C ASP A 122 -2.10 9.53 15.73
N ASP A 123 -2.59 10.68 16.19
CA ASP A 123 -3.06 11.74 15.30
C ASP A 123 -1.84 12.55 14.82
N ILE A 124 -1.67 12.65 13.51
CA ILE A 124 -0.50 13.27 12.89
C ILE A 124 -0.38 14.76 13.22
N ASP A 125 -1.50 15.47 13.36
CA ASP A 125 -1.46 16.90 13.68
C ASP A 125 -1.06 17.13 15.14
N ALA A 126 -1.62 16.32 16.05
CA ALA A 126 -1.19 16.29 17.45
C ALA A 126 0.29 15.87 17.59
N TYR A 127 0.74 14.92 16.76
CA TYR A 127 2.13 14.46 16.73
C TYR A 127 3.09 15.56 16.25
N ILE A 128 2.76 16.25 15.16
CA ILE A 128 3.54 17.39 14.67
C ILE A 128 3.59 18.49 15.72
N ASN A 129 2.48 18.83 16.38
CA ASN A 129 2.48 19.84 17.44
C ASN A 129 3.36 19.43 18.64
N ARG A 130 3.31 18.14 19.03
CA ARG A 130 4.20 17.59 20.06
C ARG A 130 5.67 17.71 19.66
N PHE A 131 5.99 17.40 18.40
CA PHE A 131 7.33 17.54 17.85
C PHE A 131 7.80 19.01 17.87
N GLU A 132 6.99 19.95 17.41
CA GLU A 132 7.32 21.39 17.39
C GLU A 132 7.63 21.91 18.79
N ARG A 133 6.79 21.55 19.77
CA ARG A 133 7.01 21.90 21.19
C ARG A 133 8.31 21.29 21.71
N TYR A 134 8.57 20.02 21.41
CA TYR A 134 9.78 19.34 21.82
C TYR A 134 11.03 20.00 21.22
N ALA A 135 11.04 20.23 19.89
CA ALA A 135 12.16 20.85 19.18
C ALA A 135 12.45 22.27 19.69
N THR A 136 11.40 23.06 19.96
CA THR A 136 11.50 24.39 20.55
C THR A 136 12.14 24.33 21.95
N LEU A 137 11.67 23.44 22.81
CA LEU A 137 12.22 23.27 24.17
C LEU A 137 13.67 22.76 24.18
N GLN A 138 14.08 22.04 23.13
CA GLN A 138 15.47 21.60 22.95
C GLN A 138 16.35 22.65 22.26
N GLY A 139 15.81 23.82 21.89
CA GLY A 139 16.55 24.89 21.22
C GLY A 139 17.04 24.49 19.83
N TRP A 140 16.29 23.66 19.12
CA TRP A 140 16.66 23.24 17.77
C TRP A 140 16.41 24.35 16.75
N ASP A 141 17.38 24.55 15.87
CA ASP A 141 17.24 25.46 14.75
C ASP A 141 16.23 24.91 13.73
N ARG A 142 15.23 25.74 13.43
CA ARG A 142 14.07 25.36 12.60
C ARG A 142 14.46 25.05 11.16
N ASP A 143 15.35 25.87 10.61
CA ASP A 143 15.66 25.86 9.18
C ASP A 143 16.68 24.77 8.83
N THR A 144 17.42 24.26 9.82
CA THR A 144 18.47 23.24 9.60
C THR A 144 18.15 21.88 10.20
N VAL A 145 17.47 21.82 11.36
CA VAL A 145 17.34 20.56 12.15
C VAL A 145 15.93 19.98 12.12
N TRP A 146 14.88 20.81 11.99
CA TRP A 146 13.52 20.32 12.19
C TRP A 146 13.06 19.38 11.08
N ALA A 147 13.31 19.72 9.81
CA ALA A 147 12.89 18.90 8.68
C ALA A 147 13.52 17.50 8.69
N THR A 148 14.85 17.45 8.91
CA THR A 148 15.63 16.21 8.99
C THR A 148 15.29 15.37 10.23
N SER A 149 14.98 16.02 11.34
CA SER A 149 14.57 15.33 12.57
C SER A 149 13.15 14.77 12.47
N LEU A 150 12.23 15.51 11.85
CA LEU A 150 10.85 15.04 11.63
C LEU A 150 10.82 13.89 10.61
N SER A 151 11.65 13.94 9.56
CA SER A 151 11.71 12.87 8.56
C SER A 151 12.24 11.54 9.12
N ALA A 152 13.06 11.58 10.19
CA ALA A 152 13.50 10.38 10.90
C ALA A 152 12.39 9.72 11.75
N LEU A 153 11.31 10.45 12.05
CA LEU A 153 10.23 10.02 12.93
C LEU A 153 8.98 9.54 12.18
N ILE A 154 8.87 9.83 10.88
CA ILE A 154 7.73 9.45 10.05
C ILE A 154 7.89 8.03 9.48
N GLN A 155 6.78 7.34 9.29
CA GLN A 155 6.73 5.97 8.76
C GLN A 155 5.58 5.83 7.77
N GLY A 156 5.47 4.71 7.05
CA GLY A 156 4.30 4.43 6.20
C GLY A 156 4.04 5.46 5.10
N CYS A 157 2.79 5.92 4.94
CA CYS A 157 2.41 6.80 3.84
C CYS A 157 3.03 8.21 3.92
N GLY A 158 3.33 8.71 5.12
CA GLY A 158 4.05 9.98 5.28
C GLY A 158 5.49 9.91 4.78
N LEU A 159 6.14 8.76 4.94
CA LEU A 159 7.48 8.53 4.40
C LEU A 159 7.47 8.46 2.87
N PHE A 160 6.44 7.84 2.28
CA PHE A 160 6.26 7.81 0.83
C PHE A 160 6.14 9.22 0.24
N GLU A 161 5.30 10.09 0.81
CA GLU A 161 5.16 11.46 0.33
C GLU A 161 6.46 12.26 0.55
N TYR A 162 7.12 12.13 1.70
CA TYR A 162 8.42 12.77 1.94
C TYR A 162 9.46 12.35 0.89
N SER A 163 9.49 11.07 0.50
CA SER A 163 10.42 10.58 -0.53
C SER A 163 10.15 11.11 -1.94
N SER A 164 8.95 11.64 -2.18
CA SER A 164 8.58 12.29 -3.45
C SER A 164 9.01 13.76 -3.53
N LEU A 165 9.39 14.37 -2.40
CA LEU A 165 9.88 15.75 -2.36
C LEU A 165 11.29 15.85 -2.97
N SER A 166 11.58 17.01 -3.56
CA SER A 166 12.94 17.32 -4.01
C SER A 166 13.91 17.45 -2.82
N LEU A 167 15.22 17.36 -3.09
CA LEU A 167 16.23 17.55 -2.04
C LEU A 167 16.18 18.96 -1.42
N GLU A 168 15.73 19.96 -2.16
CA GLU A 168 15.54 21.31 -1.63
C GLU A 168 14.29 21.40 -0.76
N ASP A 169 13.17 20.83 -1.22
CA ASP A 169 11.91 20.86 -0.48
C ASP A 169 11.94 20.01 0.80
N SER A 170 12.72 18.93 0.80
CA SER A 170 12.89 18.07 1.99
C SER A 170 13.72 18.71 3.11
N LYS A 171 14.43 19.81 2.84
CA LYS A 171 15.15 20.60 3.85
C LYS A 171 14.26 21.67 4.48
N ASP A 172 13.20 22.07 3.78
CA ASP A 172 12.25 23.07 4.25
C ASP A 172 11.19 22.41 5.16
N TYR A 173 11.21 22.78 6.44
CA TYR A 173 10.28 22.22 7.42
C TYR A 173 8.81 22.47 7.04
N ASP A 174 8.47 23.64 6.50
CA ASP A 174 7.09 23.98 6.15
C ASP A 174 6.60 23.11 5.00
N LYS A 175 7.45 22.85 4.02
CA LYS A 175 7.12 21.94 2.90
C LYS A 175 7.00 20.49 3.35
N VAL A 176 7.89 20.02 4.22
CA VAL A 176 7.81 18.67 4.81
C VAL A 176 6.52 18.53 5.63
N LYS A 177 6.20 19.52 6.47
CA LYS A 177 4.95 19.54 7.25
C LYS A 177 3.73 19.46 6.34
N GLN A 178 3.67 20.30 5.29
CA GLN A 178 2.56 20.28 4.33
C GLN A 178 2.44 18.93 3.62
N ALA A 179 3.55 18.36 3.15
CA ALA A 179 3.57 17.05 2.52
C ALA A 179 3.01 15.97 3.46
N LEU A 180 3.48 15.92 4.70
CA LEU A 180 2.98 14.97 5.69
C LEU A 180 1.48 15.15 5.95
N LEU A 181 1.01 16.39 6.10
CA LEU A 181 -0.41 16.63 6.30
C LEU A 181 -1.28 16.13 5.13
N ARG A 182 -0.81 16.31 3.89
CA ARG A 182 -1.47 15.75 2.69
C ARG A 182 -1.43 14.22 2.68
N ALA A 183 -0.27 13.63 2.98
CA ALA A 183 -0.02 12.19 2.95
C ALA A 183 -0.91 11.38 3.91
N TYR A 184 -1.25 11.98 5.05
CA TYR A 184 -2.13 11.36 6.04
C TYR A 184 -3.61 11.74 5.90
N HIS A 185 -3.96 12.32 4.74
CA HIS A 185 -5.31 12.73 4.39
C HIS A 185 -5.96 13.61 5.48
N LEU A 186 -5.24 14.61 5.99
CA LEU A 186 -5.89 15.75 6.65
C LEU A 186 -6.53 16.67 5.61
N THR A 187 -7.25 16.10 4.66
CA THR A 187 -8.17 16.83 3.81
C THR A 187 -9.53 16.81 4.49
N ALA A 188 -10.38 17.78 4.17
CA ALA A 188 -11.77 17.77 4.62
C ALA A 188 -12.44 16.40 4.36
N ASP A 189 -12.21 15.82 3.17
CA ASP A 189 -12.74 14.51 2.78
C ASP A 189 -12.20 13.35 3.65
N GLY A 190 -10.91 13.40 4.03
CA GLY A 190 -10.28 12.41 4.90
C GLY A 190 -10.82 12.45 6.33
N PHE A 191 -11.03 13.64 6.90
CA PHE A 191 -11.68 13.78 8.21
C PHE A 191 -13.16 13.43 8.19
N ARG A 192 -13.88 13.79 7.12
CA ARG A 192 -15.26 13.34 6.88
C ARG A 192 -15.35 11.83 6.91
N LYS A 193 -14.48 11.14 6.15
CA LYS A 193 -14.46 9.67 6.10
C LYS A 193 -14.15 9.07 7.46
N LYS A 194 -13.14 9.58 8.18
CA LYS A 194 -12.83 9.16 9.57
C LYS A 194 -14.02 9.36 10.50
N PHE A 195 -14.75 10.47 10.39
CA PHE A 195 -15.95 10.73 11.19
C PHE A 195 -17.07 9.72 10.92
N ARG A 196 -17.30 9.31 9.67
CA ARG A 196 -18.32 8.32 9.28
C ARG A 196 -17.93 6.88 9.64
N ASP A 197 -16.65 6.55 9.47
CA ASP A 197 -16.15 5.18 9.58
C ASP A 197 -15.70 4.82 11.00
N ILE A 198 -15.47 5.79 11.89
CA ILE A 198 -15.01 5.51 13.26
C ILE A 198 -15.98 4.58 13.99
N ARG A 199 -15.43 3.55 14.63
CA ARG A 199 -16.13 2.65 15.55
C ARG A 199 -15.44 2.68 16.92
N PRO A 200 -16.19 2.52 18.02
CA PRO A 200 -15.58 2.45 19.34
C PRO A 200 -14.68 1.21 19.42
N ALA A 201 -13.44 1.38 19.88
CA ALA A 201 -12.55 0.25 20.14
C ALA A 201 -13.01 -0.52 21.39
N HIS A 202 -12.62 -1.80 21.50
CA HIS A 202 -12.97 -2.66 22.65
C HIS A 202 -12.53 -2.07 24.01
N GLU A 203 -11.49 -1.21 24.00
CA GLU A 203 -10.92 -0.58 25.19
C GLU A 203 -11.32 0.91 25.35
N ASP A 204 -12.11 1.46 24.42
CA ASP A 204 -12.51 2.87 24.49
C ASP A 204 -13.63 3.07 25.53
N THR A 205 -13.45 4.05 26.42
CA THR A 205 -14.57 4.55 27.22
C THR A 205 -15.49 5.41 26.35
N GLY A 206 -16.79 5.46 26.67
CA GLY A 206 -17.76 6.27 25.92
C GLY A 206 -17.32 7.74 25.75
N THR A 207 -16.73 8.32 26.78
CA THR A 207 -16.15 9.68 26.74
C THR A 207 -15.03 9.80 25.70
N LYS A 208 -14.12 8.83 25.63
CA LYS A 208 -13.03 8.83 24.63
C LYS A 208 -13.60 8.75 23.21
N TYR A 209 -14.60 7.90 22.98
CA TYR A 209 -15.24 7.78 21.66
C TYR A 209 -15.94 9.08 21.24
N VAL A 210 -16.70 9.71 22.14
CA VAL A 210 -17.34 11.01 21.88
C VAL A 210 -16.30 12.10 21.59
N THR A 211 -15.19 12.13 22.33
CA THR A 211 -14.10 13.07 22.06
C THR A 211 -13.49 12.86 20.67
N LYS A 212 -13.24 11.62 20.25
CA LYS A 212 -12.74 11.32 18.90
C LYS A 212 -13.74 11.78 17.82
N LEU A 213 -15.03 11.51 17.99
CA LEU A 213 -16.10 11.97 17.08
C LEU A 213 -16.12 13.50 16.95
N LYS A 214 -16.11 14.21 18.09
CA LYS A 214 -16.09 15.68 18.12
C LYS A 214 -14.84 16.24 17.43
N ASN A 215 -13.69 15.63 17.66
CA ASN A 215 -12.44 16.07 17.04
C ASN A 215 -12.48 15.91 15.52
N TYR A 216 -12.93 14.76 15.00
CA TYR A 216 -13.01 14.57 13.55
C TYR A 216 -14.02 15.51 12.89
N LEU A 217 -15.19 15.74 13.51
CA LEU A 217 -16.17 16.70 13.00
C LEU A 217 -15.61 18.13 13.01
N HIS A 218 -14.98 18.56 14.11
CA HIS A 218 -14.39 19.89 14.22
C HIS A 218 -13.32 20.09 13.15
N ARG A 219 -12.39 19.14 12.99
CA ARG A 219 -11.33 19.22 11.97
C ARG A 219 -11.87 19.25 10.55
N TRP A 220 -12.93 18.49 10.27
CA TRP A 220 -13.60 18.58 8.99
C TRP A 220 -14.19 19.98 8.75
N MET A 221 -14.91 20.54 9.73
CA MET A 221 -15.48 21.88 9.65
C MET A 221 -14.40 22.97 9.49
N GLU A 222 -13.29 22.87 10.22
CA GLU A 222 -12.16 23.80 10.15
C GLU A 222 -11.55 23.85 8.74
N LEU A 223 -11.34 22.69 8.11
CA LEU A 223 -10.76 22.57 6.77
C LEU A 223 -11.72 22.99 5.64
N GLU A 224 -13.03 22.94 5.87
CA GLU A 224 -14.06 23.47 4.96
C GLU A 224 -14.40 24.96 5.27
N GLU A 225 -13.69 25.58 6.21
CA GLU A 225 -13.90 26.97 6.66
C GLU A 225 -15.35 27.25 7.11
N VAL A 226 -15.98 26.25 7.75
CA VAL A 226 -17.37 26.29 8.21
C VAL A 226 -17.45 27.01 9.54
N THR A 227 -18.12 28.16 9.55
CA THR A 227 -18.29 29.01 10.73
C THR A 227 -19.75 29.23 11.12
N THR A 228 -20.68 28.88 10.22
CA THR A 228 -22.12 29.09 10.38
C THR A 228 -22.91 27.79 10.26
N TYR A 229 -24.14 27.79 10.80
CA TYR A 229 -25.03 26.64 10.72
C TYR A 229 -25.44 26.31 9.28
N GLU A 230 -25.61 27.34 8.45
CA GLU A 230 -25.95 27.23 7.03
C GLU A 230 -24.82 26.55 6.24
N GLN A 231 -23.57 26.91 6.51
CA GLN A 231 -22.40 26.24 5.92
C GLN A 231 -22.31 24.78 6.37
N LEU A 232 -22.63 24.47 7.63
CA LEU A 232 -22.66 23.08 8.12
C LEU A 232 -23.76 22.26 7.41
N GLN A 233 -24.95 22.84 7.17
CA GLN A 233 -25.97 22.17 6.38
C GLN A 233 -25.48 21.92 4.95
N ASP A 234 -24.85 22.92 4.34
CA ASP A 234 -24.33 22.83 2.98
C ASP A 234 -23.30 21.70 2.82
N ILE A 235 -22.29 21.60 3.71
CA ILE A 235 -21.28 20.54 3.60
C ILE A 235 -21.88 19.13 3.73
N ILE A 236 -22.90 18.98 4.58
CA ILE A 236 -23.59 17.69 4.79
C ILE A 236 -24.44 17.35 3.56
N LEU A 237 -25.13 18.33 2.96
CA LEU A 237 -25.91 18.12 1.75
C LEU A 237 -25.01 17.81 0.54
N ARG A 238 -23.88 18.52 0.38
CA ARG A 238 -22.88 18.23 -0.67
C ARG A 238 -22.34 16.80 -0.55
N GLU A 239 -22.06 16.36 0.67
CA GLU A 239 -21.67 14.97 0.92
C GLU A 239 -22.74 13.98 0.46
N GLN A 240 -24.01 14.18 0.85
CA GLN A 240 -25.08 13.25 0.47
C GLN A 240 -25.32 13.23 -1.05
N PHE A 241 -25.20 14.38 -1.70
CA PHE A 241 -25.30 14.48 -3.16
C PHE A 241 -24.20 13.66 -3.85
N LEU A 242 -22.94 13.84 -3.44
CA LEU A 242 -21.80 13.10 -3.99
C LEU A 242 -21.90 11.58 -3.77
N ASN A 243 -22.45 11.14 -2.63
CA ASN A 243 -22.63 9.72 -2.36
C ASN A 243 -23.77 9.08 -3.18
N SER A 244 -24.64 9.90 -3.77
CA SER A 244 -25.84 9.45 -4.49
C SER A 244 -25.72 9.55 -6.02
N CYS A 245 -24.69 10.22 -6.54
CA CYS A 245 -24.49 10.40 -7.98
C CYS A 245 -23.65 9.29 -8.64
N SER A 246 -23.62 9.27 -9.98
CA SER A 246 -22.72 8.38 -10.73
C SER A 246 -21.25 8.67 -10.40
N LYS A 247 -20.37 7.67 -10.54
CA LYS A 247 -18.92 7.84 -10.30
C LYS A 247 -18.29 8.87 -11.23
N ASP A 248 -18.82 9.02 -12.43
CA ASP A 248 -18.34 9.98 -13.43
C ASP A 248 -18.70 11.41 -13.02
N LEU A 249 -19.93 11.63 -12.53
CA LEU A 249 -20.33 12.91 -11.95
C LEU A 249 -19.58 13.21 -10.64
N GLU A 250 -19.37 12.21 -9.78
CA GLU A 250 -18.58 12.35 -8.56
C GLU A 250 -17.15 12.83 -8.87
N THR A 251 -16.50 12.20 -9.85
CA THR A 251 -15.14 12.56 -10.28
C THR A 251 -15.10 13.97 -10.85
N PHE A 252 -16.04 14.31 -11.73
CA PHE A 252 -16.19 15.65 -12.31
C PHE A 252 -16.39 16.75 -11.24
N LEU A 253 -17.23 16.48 -10.24
CA LEU A 253 -17.48 17.41 -9.15
C LEU A 253 -16.27 17.57 -8.22
N LYS A 254 -15.53 16.48 -7.94
CA LYS A 254 -14.30 16.54 -7.15
C LYS A 254 -13.20 17.36 -7.83
N GLU A 255 -13.11 17.32 -9.15
CA GLU A 255 -12.15 18.13 -9.92
C GLU A 255 -12.49 19.62 -9.90
N ARG A 256 -13.78 19.99 -9.92
CA ARG A 256 -14.23 21.39 -10.02
C ARG A 256 -14.49 22.09 -8.69
N LYS A 257 -14.55 21.35 -7.58
CA LYS A 257 -14.78 21.87 -6.22
C LYS A 257 -15.89 22.95 -6.14
N PRO A 258 -17.16 22.59 -6.40
CA PRO A 258 -18.28 23.52 -6.33
C PRO A 258 -18.38 24.16 -4.95
N LYS A 259 -18.71 25.46 -4.93
CA LYS A 259 -18.70 26.24 -3.68
C LYS A 259 -19.85 25.88 -2.74
N ASN A 260 -20.99 25.43 -3.25
CA ASN A 260 -22.18 25.11 -2.44
C ASN A 260 -23.09 24.07 -3.13
N ILE A 261 -24.06 23.53 -2.40
CA ILE A 261 -25.01 22.52 -2.90
C ILE A 261 -25.85 23.04 -4.08
N THR A 262 -26.19 24.34 -4.10
CA THR A 262 -26.94 24.94 -5.20
C THR A 262 -26.18 24.78 -6.52
N THR A 263 -24.88 25.10 -6.51
CA THR A 263 -24.02 24.91 -7.70
C THR A 263 -23.84 23.45 -8.12
N MET A 264 -24.02 22.49 -7.22
CA MET A 264 -24.04 21.06 -7.57
C MET A 264 -25.38 20.64 -8.18
N GLY A 265 -26.49 21.18 -7.69
CA GLY A 265 -27.85 20.90 -8.19
C GLY A 265 -28.12 21.44 -9.60
N ASP A 266 -27.37 22.45 -10.03
CA ASP A 266 -27.45 22.99 -11.39
C ASP A 266 -26.80 22.08 -12.45
N LEU A 267 -26.11 21.01 -12.04
CA LEU A 267 -25.44 20.05 -12.93
C LEU A 267 -26.33 18.83 -13.21
N PRO A 268 -26.37 18.33 -14.46
CA PRO A 268 -27.19 17.17 -14.79
C PRO A 268 -26.73 15.93 -14.03
N ILE A 269 -27.67 15.30 -13.31
CA ILE A 269 -27.43 14.15 -12.40
C ILE A 269 -27.00 12.87 -13.16
N ASN A 270 -27.34 12.77 -14.45
CA ASN A 270 -26.98 11.66 -15.32
C ASN A 270 -26.00 12.13 -16.41
N MET A 271 -24.72 12.22 -16.05
CA MET A 271 -23.62 12.11 -17.00
C MET A 271 -23.01 10.72 -16.92
#